data_AF-A0A410Q9Q7-F1
#
_entry.id   AF-A0A410Q9Q7-F1
#
_cell.length_a   1.000
_cell.length_b   1.000
_cell.length_c   1.000
_cell.angle_alpha   90.00
_cell.angle_beta   90.00
_cell.angle_gamma   90.00
#
_symmetry.space_group_name_H-M   'P 1'
#
loop_
_entity.id
_entity.type
_entity.pdbx_description
1 polymer ?
#
loop_
_entity_poly.entity_id
_entity_poly.type
_entity_poly.pdbx_seq_one_letter_code
_entity_poly.pdbx_strand_id
1 'polypeptide(L)'
;MKIYVLNQVMEYDNNKDVIKEIFEKGKKIIFDSNYTFSHLNVDGIDVYDDFYDYISDNIKNIKEIKFVAKMFNEVIQDVIVSTYDYIENSLPEIRILSNEFYTTPNQEAWGKLVDLFEGITWIMDTFEVIDKNDNIKDIVKSYETWNLYAKDIYSLKELMVEFEEILSSEDLVSIGDILSYEIIPLFESMKEKLNVLVDRRVEVHDLN
;
A
#
# COMPACT_ATOMS: atom_id res chain seq x y z
N MET A 1 -6.89 31.60 2.10
CA MET A 1 -7.16 30.19 2.42
C MET A 1 -6.59 29.82 3.78
N LYS A 2 -7.27 28.93 4.50
CA LYS A 2 -6.80 28.36 5.78
C LYS A 2 -6.12 27.02 5.54
N ILE A 3 -4.97 26.82 6.16
CA ILE A 3 -4.23 25.56 6.11
C ILE A 3 -4.21 24.96 7.51
N TYR A 4 -4.79 23.78 7.65
CA TYR A 4 -4.85 23.04 8.90
C TYR A 4 -3.80 21.94 8.88
N VAL A 5 -2.94 21.90 9.89
CA VAL A 5 -1.93 20.85 10.07
C VAL A 5 -1.89 20.48 11.54
N LEU A 6 -2.38 19.27 11.88
CA LEU A 6 -2.58 18.85 13.27
C LEU A 6 -3.38 19.92 14.05
N ASN A 7 -2.81 20.45 15.14
CA ASN A 7 -3.44 21.47 15.98
C ASN A 7 -3.11 22.92 15.55
N GLN A 8 -2.46 23.10 14.39
CA GLN A 8 -2.05 24.41 13.90
C GLN A 8 -2.93 24.86 12.73
N VAL A 9 -3.22 26.17 12.71
CA VAL A 9 -3.91 26.82 11.61
C VAL A 9 -3.04 27.95 11.10
N MET A 10 -2.76 27.94 9.79
CA MET A 10 -2.04 29.00 9.09
C MET A 10 -2.96 29.64 8.06
N GLU A 11 -2.77 30.93 7.81
CA GLU A 11 -3.51 31.66 6.77
C GLU A 11 -2.56 32.15 5.68
N TYR A 12 -2.96 31.92 4.43
CA TYR A 12 -2.23 32.36 3.25
C TYR A 12 -3.19 33.01 2.26
N ASP A 13 -2.68 33.92 1.44
CA ASP A 13 -3.39 34.39 0.26
C ASP A 13 -3.53 33.26 -0.77
N ASN A 14 -4.62 33.30 -1.53
CA ASN A 14 -4.93 32.35 -2.60
C ASN A 14 -4.03 32.61 -3.84
N ASN A 15 -2.73 32.38 -3.68
CA ASN A 15 -1.70 32.59 -4.70
C ASN A 15 -0.90 31.29 -4.92
N LYS A 16 -0.48 31.02 -6.17
CA LYS A 16 0.36 29.87 -6.51
C LYS A 16 1.75 29.96 -5.87
N ASP A 17 2.25 31.17 -5.62
CA ASP A 17 3.59 31.40 -5.04
C ASP A 17 3.74 30.80 -3.64
N VAL A 18 2.64 30.69 -2.88
CA VAL A 18 2.66 30.17 -1.51
C VAL A 18 2.56 28.64 -1.42
N ILE A 19 2.24 27.95 -2.53
CA ILE A 19 2.00 26.49 -2.51
C ILE A 19 3.23 25.74 -2.00
N LYS A 20 4.42 26.13 -2.46
CA LYS A 20 5.68 25.51 -2.04
C LYS A 20 5.90 25.65 -0.53
N GLU A 21 5.69 26.85 0.00
CA GLU A 21 5.84 27.14 1.42
C GLU A 21 4.82 26.36 2.27
N ILE A 22 3.58 26.23 1.80
CA ILE A 22 2.53 25.44 2.45
C ILE A 22 2.97 23.99 2.63
N PHE A 23 3.51 23.36 1.58
CA PHE A 23 4.02 21.99 1.68
C PHE A 23 5.25 21.86 2.56
N GLU A 24 6.22 22.76 2.44
CA GLU A 24 7.43 22.72 3.26
C GLU A 24 7.09 22.85 4.75
N LYS A 25 6.22 23.79 5.13
CA LYS A 25 5.77 23.97 6.52
C LYS A 25 4.88 22.82 6.98
N GLY A 26 3.92 22.38 6.17
CA GLY A 26 3.02 21.28 6.51
C GLY A 26 3.77 19.98 6.76
N LYS A 27 4.69 19.61 5.84
CA LYS A 27 5.55 18.43 5.99
C LYS A 27 6.46 18.56 7.21
N LYS A 28 7.01 19.75 7.49
CA LYS A 28 7.83 19.96 8.69
C LYS A 28 7.05 19.77 9.98
N ILE A 29 5.85 20.33 10.10
CA ILE A 29 5.00 20.18 11.30
C ILE A 29 4.67 18.70 11.55
N ILE A 30 4.37 17.95 10.49
CA ILE A 30 4.10 16.51 10.58
C ILE A 30 5.37 15.75 10.96
N PHE A 31 6.50 16.05 10.32
CA PHE A 31 7.79 15.41 10.59
C PHE A 31 8.28 15.62 12.02
N ASP A 32 8.05 16.80 12.60
CA ASP A 32 8.39 17.10 14.00
C ASP A 32 7.40 16.45 15.01
N SER A 33 6.46 15.63 14.54
CA SER A 33 5.44 14.94 15.32
C SER A 33 5.53 13.41 15.19
N ASN A 34 4.65 12.67 15.89
CA ASN A 34 4.56 11.21 15.76
C ASN A 34 3.60 10.75 14.64
N TYR A 35 3.17 11.67 13.77
CA TYR A 35 2.24 11.42 12.68
C TYR A 35 2.97 11.32 11.34
N THR A 36 2.41 10.56 10.42
CA THR A 36 2.85 10.45 9.03
C THR A 36 1.81 11.09 8.13
N PHE A 37 2.24 11.83 7.12
CA PHE A 37 1.35 12.45 6.15
C PHE A 37 0.62 11.37 5.34
N SER A 38 -0.71 11.48 5.24
CA SER A 38 -1.54 10.54 4.47
C SER A 38 -2.00 11.16 3.15
N HIS A 39 -2.77 12.24 3.23
CA HIS A 39 -3.36 12.91 2.06
C HIS A 39 -3.75 14.35 2.41
N LEU A 40 -4.21 15.10 1.41
CA LEU A 40 -4.84 16.40 1.64
C LEU A 40 -6.35 16.27 1.56
N ASN A 41 -7.06 16.94 2.44
CA ASN A 41 -8.48 17.23 2.25
C ASN A 41 -8.61 18.71 1.84
N VAL A 42 -9.04 18.97 0.60
CA VAL A 42 -9.21 20.32 0.04
C VAL A 42 -10.70 20.60 -0.09
N ASP A 43 -11.21 21.53 0.72
CA ASP A 43 -12.63 21.88 0.80
C ASP A 43 -13.57 20.65 0.92
N GLY A 44 -13.14 19.60 1.64
CA GLY A 44 -13.91 18.37 1.84
C GLY A 44 -13.61 17.24 0.85
N ILE A 45 -12.73 17.46 -0.13
CA ILE A 45 -12.33 16.44 -1.12
C ILE A 45 -10.95 15.87 -0.77
N ASP A 46 -10.86 14.56 -0.62
CA ASP A 46 -9.60 13.87 -0.38
C ASP A 46 -8.80 13.73 -1.68
N VAL A 47 -7.56 14.21 -1.64
CA VAL A 47 -6.59 14.22 -2.73
C VAL A 47 -5.38 13.43 -2.26
N TYR A 48 -5.09 12.31 -2.91
CA TYR A 48 -4.05 11.35 -2.50
C TYR A 48 -2.74 11.49 -3.29
N ASP A 49 -2.76 12.14 -4.46
CA ASP A 49 -1.58 12.40 -5.29
C ASP A 49 -1.75 13.70 -6.09
N ASP A 50 -0.71 14.09 -6.86
CA ASP A 50 -0.69 15.28 -7.74
C ASP A 50 -1.08 16.58 -7.01
N PHE A 51 -0.72 16.67 -5.73
CA PHE A 51 -1.22 17.71 -4.85
C PHE A 51 -0.93 19.13 -5.35
N TYR A 52 0.25 19.32 -5.96
CA TYR A 52 0.65 20.63 -6.48
C TYR A 52 -0.27 21.09 -7.60
N ASP A 53 -0.53 20.20 -8.56
CA ASP A 53 -1.36 20.51 -9.73
C ASP A 53 -2.81 20.73 -9.32
N TYR A 54 -3.35 19.84 -8.47
CA TYR A 54 -4.70 20.00 -7.94
C TYR A 54 -4.89 21.36 -7.23
N ILE A 55 -3.96 21.74 -6.35
CA ILE A 55 -4.04 23.03 -5.65
C ILE A 55 -3.85 24.18 -6.62
N SER A 56 -2.89 24.10 -7.53
CA SER A 56 -2.56 25.13 -8.52
C SER A 56 -3.75 25.46 -9.43
N ASP A 57 -4.50 24.44 -9.85
CA ASP A 57 -5.66 24.60 -10.72
C ASP A 57 -6.87 25.20 -9.98
N ASN A 58 -7.00 24.90 -8.69
CA ASN A 58 -8.14 25.31 -7.88
C ASN A 58 -7.87 26.54 -6.98
N ILE A 59 -6.63 27.03 -6.93
CA ILE A 59 -6.10 27.97 -5.92
C ILE A 59 -6.99 29.18 -5.65
N LYS A 60 -7.64 29.74 -6.67
CA LYS A 60 -8.46 30.96 -6.54
C LYS A 60 -9.69 30.78 -5.65
N ASN A 61 -10.20 29.55 -5.55
CA ASN A 61 -11.47 29.25 -4.89
C ASN A 61 -11.31 28.46 -3.58
N ILE A 62 -10.11 27.89 -3.33
CA ILE A 62 -9.84 27.07 -2.14
C ILE A 62 -10.10 27.88 -0.87
N LYS A 63 -10.97 27.38 0.01
CA LYS A 63 -11.22 28.00 1.32
C LYS A 63 -10.28 27.41 2.35
N GLU A 64 -10.19 26.08 2.39
CA GLU A 64 -9.37 25.35 3.32
C GLU A 64 -8.64 24.15 2.71
N ILE A 65 -7.44 23.89 3.21
CA ILE A 65 -6.67 22.68 2.98
C ILE A 65 -6.34 22.07 4.34
N LYS A 66 -6.66 20.80 4.55
CA LYS A 66 -6.28 20.05 5.75
C LYS A 66 -5.24 19.02 5.36
N PHE A 67 -4.10 19.06 6.02
CA PHE A 67 -3.12 17.98 5.96
C PHE A 67 -3.62 16.87 6.87
N VAL A 68 -4.11 15.78 6.26
CA VAL A 68 -4.53 14.60 6.99
C VAL A 68 -3.28 13.79 7.28
N ALA A 69 -2.97 13.64 8.57
CA ALA A 69 -1.84 12.88 9.06
C ALA A 69 -2.37 11.76 9.96
N LYS A 70 -1.85 10.56 9.77
CA LYS A 70 -2.20 9.36 10.54
C LYS A 70 -1.07 9.02 11.50
N MET A 71 -1.37 8.42 12.63
CA MET A 71 -0.31 7.85 13.46
C MET A 71 0.36 6.71 12.68
N PHE A 72 1.67 6.50 12.90
CA PHE A 72 2.41 5.47 12.16
C PHE A 72 1.81 4.06 12.32
N ASN A 73 1.19 3.76 13.47
CA ASN A 73 0.47 2.51 13.69
C ASN A 73 -0.78 2.37 12.79
N GLU A 74 -1.54 3.44 12.55
CA GLU A 74 -2.69 3.44 11.64
C GLU A 74 -2.26 3.20 10.20
N VAL A 75 -1.13 3.79 9.77
CA VAL A 75 -0.55 3.53 8.45
C VAL A 75 -0.15 2.06 8.30
N ILE A 76 0.46 1.45 9.33
CA ILE A 76 0.78 0.02 9.31
C ILE A 76 -0.49 -0.83 9.18
N GLN A 77 -1.56 -0.47 9.89
CA GLN A 77 -2.83 -1.19 9.79
C GLN A 77 -3.43 -1.07 8.38
N ASP A 78 -3.42 0.13 7.78
CA ASP A 78 -3.87 0.34 6.40
C ASP A 78 -3.08 -0.53 5.41
N VAL A 79 -1.76 -0.65 5.58
CA VAL A 79 -0.91 -1.49 4.73
C VAL A 79 -1.24 -2.98 4.91
N ILE A 80 -1.43 -3.45 6.14
CA ILE A 80 -1.82 -4.84 6.43
C ILE A 80 -3.17 -5.17 5.77
N VAL A 81 -4.14 -4.27 5.88
CA VAL A 81 -5.46 -4.41 5.23
C VAL A 81 -5.32 -4.43 3.71
N SER A 82 -4.62 -3.45 3.14
CA SER A 82 -4.44 -3.34 1.69
C SER A 82 -3.72 -4.57 1.12
N THR A 83 -2.75 -5.11 1.86
CA THR A 83 -2.04 -6.34 1.48
C THR A 83 -2.96 -7.57 1.51
N TYR A 84 -3.78 -7.68 2.57
CA TYR A 84 -4.79 -8.74 2.66
C TYR A 84 -5.77 -8.68 1.49
N ASP A 85 -6.31 -7.50 1.19
CA ASP A 85 -7.28 -7.29 0.12
C ASP A 85 -6.65 -7.57 -1.26
N TYR A 86 -5.42 -7.11 -1.50
CA TYR A 86 -4.70 -7.42 -2.74
C TYR A 86 -4.53 -8.94 -2.92
N ILE A 87 -4.06 -9.65 -1.88
CA ILE A 87 -3.86 -11.11 -1.96
C ILE A 87 -5.19 -11.83 -2.17
N GLU A 88 -6.24 -11.44 -1.43
CA GLU A 88 -7.57 -12.04 -1.55
C GLU A 88 -8.13 -11.91 -2.98
N ASN A 89 -8.00 -10.73 -3.58
CA ASN A 89 -8.45 -10.45 -4.94
C ASN A 89 -7.55 -11.07 -6.01
N SER A 90 -6.25 -11.22 -5.75
CA SER A 90 -5.29 -11.77 -6.72
C SER A 90 -5.38 -13.29 -6.83
N LEU A 91 -5.72 -14.00 -5.75
CA LEU A 91 -5.82 -15.48 -5.77
C LEU A 91 -6.66 -16.07 -6.93
N PRO A 92 -7.90 -15.62 -7.19
CA PRO A 92 -8.66 -16.13 -8.34
C PRO A 92 -8.01 -15.77 -9.68
N GLU A 93 -7.43 -14.58 -9.82
CA GLU A 93 -6.76 -14.14 -11.04
C GLU A 93 -5.48 -14.94 -11.31
N ILE A 94 -4.68 -15.24 -10.29
CA ILE A 94 -3.49 -16.09 -10.41
C ILE A 94 -3.89 -17.51 -10.84
N ARG A 95 -5.03 -18.03 -10.39
CA ARG A 95 -5.54 -19.34 -10.84
C ARG A 95 -5.94 -19.33 -12.31
N ILE A 96 -6.50 -18.23 -12.80
CA ILE A 96 -6.82 -18.09 -14.23
C ILE A 96 -5.51 -17.99 -15.02
N LEU A 97 -4.61 -17.12 -14.58
CA LEU A 97 -3.31 -16.86 -15.19
C LEU A 97 -2.48 -18.15 -15.32
N SER A 98 -2.41 -18.96 -14.27
CA SER A 98 -1.65 -20.21 -14.31
C SER A 98 -2.18 -21.20 -15.35
N ASN A 99 -3.51 -21.27 -15.52
CA ASN A 99 -4.14 -22.07 -16.57
C ASN A 99 -3.87 -21.53 -17.98
N GLU A 100 -3.79 -20.21 -18.15
CA GLU A 100 -3.43 -19.59 -19.43
C GLU A 100 -2.01 -19.97 -19.85
N PHE A 101 -1.06 -20.03 -18.91
CA PHE A 101 0.32 -20.45 -19.17
C PHE A 101 0.47 -21.94 -19.51
N TYR A 102 -0.42 -22.83 -19.07
CA TYR A 102 -0.44 -24.23 -19.54
C TYR A 102 -0.92 -24.40 -20.99
N THR A 103 -1.43 -23.34 -21.63
CA THR A 103 -1.96 -23.41 -22.99
C THR A 103 -1.13 -22.58 -23.95
N THR A 104 -1.56 -21.35 -24.23
CA THR A 104 -0.83 -20.39 -25.06
C THR A 104 -1.17 -19.00 -24.53
N PRO A 105 -0.34 -18.42 -23.65
CA PRO A 105 -0.60 -17.12 -23.06
C PRO A 105 -0.62 -16.06 -24.16
N ASN A 106 -1.62 -15.19 -24.12
CA ASN A 106 -1.71 -14.04 -25.01
C ASN A 106 -1.02 -12.82 -24.37
N GLN A 107 -1.01 -11.68 -25.05
CA GLN A 107 -0.40 -10.46 -24.52
C GLN A 107 -1.06 -9.98 -23.20
N GLU A 108 -2.34 -10.27 -22.99
CA GLU A 108 -3.06 -9.92 -21.77
C GLU A 108 -2.57 -10.76 -20.58
N ALA A 109 -2.34 -12.06 -20.77
CA ALA A 109 -1.76 -12.94 -19.74
C ALA A 109 -0.37 -12.44 -19.31
N TRP A 110 0.48 -12.04 -20.27
CA TRP A 110 1.77 -11.42 -19.96
C TRP A 110 1.63 -10.10 -19.19
N GLY A 111 0.64 -9.27 -19.54
CA GLY A 111 0.33 -8.05 -18.79
C GLY A 111 -0.07 -8.34 -17.35
N LYS A 112 -0.97 -9.30 -17.12
CA LYS A 112 -1.39 -9.73 -15.78
C LYS A 112 -0.23 -10.28 -14.95
N LEU A 113 0.74 -10.94 -15.58
CA LEU A 113 1.95 -11.41 -14.89
C LEU A 113 2.83 -10.23 -14.43
N VAL A 114 2.95 -9.18 -15.26
CA VAL A 114 3.66 -7.96 -14.87
C VAL A 114 2.95 -7.27 -13.70
N ASP A 115 1.63 -7.09 -13.79
CA ASP A 115 0.83 -6.48 -12.71
C ASP A 115 0.97 -7.27 -11.39
N LEU A 116 0.98 -8.62 -11.48
CA LEU A 116 1.22 -9.49 -10.32
C LEU A 116 2.60 -9.23 -9.69
N PHE A 117 3.64 -9.10 -10.50
CA PHE A 117 4.99 -8.83 -10.01
C PHE A 117 5.11 -7.46 -9.36
N GLU A 118 4.50 -6.42 -9.95
CA GLU A 118 4.46 -5.09 -9.33
C GLU A 118 3.81 -5.14 -7.95
N GLY A 119 2.69 -5.87 -7.82
CA GLY A 119 2.06 -6.06 -6.52
C GLY A 119 2.89 -6.88 -5.55
N ILE A 120 3.57 -7.96 -5.99
CA ILE A 120 4.50 -8.73 -5.15
C ILE A 120 5.65 -7.85 -4.65
N THR A 121 6.25 -7.03 -5.52
CA THR A 121 7.30 -6.07 -5.13
C THR A 121 6.78 -5.10 -4.09
N TRP A 122 5.59 -4.51 -4.28
CA TRP A 122 4.98 -3.61 -3.32
C TRP A 122 4.76 -4.28 -1.95
N ILE A 123 4.30 -5.54 -1.92
CA ILE A 123 4.14 -6.30 -0.67
C ILE A 123 5.47 -6.48 0.05
N MET A 124 6.53 -6.86 -0.66
CA MET A 124 7.86 -7.08 -0.07
C MET A 124 8.47 -5.77 0.46
N ASP A 125 8.40 -4.70 -0.33
CA ASP A 125 8.96 -3.39 0.03
C ASP A 125 8.27 -2.79 1.24
N THR A 126 6.94 -2.83 1.26
CA THR A 126 6.17 -2.31 2.40
C THR A 126 6.39 -3.15 3.66
N PHE A 127 6.48 -4.48 3.54
CA PHE A 127 6.88 -5.32 4.67
C PHE A 127 8.26 -4.93 5.21
N GLU A 128 9.27 -4.75 4.35
CA GLU A 128 10.63 -4.41 4.80
C GLU A 128 10.68 -3.07 5.54
N VAL A 129 9.90 -2.08 5.11
CA VAL A 129 9.78 -0.78 5.80
C VAL A 129 9.16 -0.95 7.19
N ILE A 130 8.11 -1.77 7.29
CA ILE A 130 7.38 -1.98 8.54
C ILE A 130 8.17 -2.82 9.54
N ASP A 131 8.81 -3.90 9.08
CA ASP A 131 9.54 -4.85 9.92
C ASP A 131 10.81 -4.24 10.53
N LYS A 132 11.39 -3.22 9.89
CA LYS A 132 12.50 -2.42 10.44
C LYS A 132 12.09 -1.54 11.63
N ASN A 133 10.81 -1.43 11.95
CA ASN A 133 10.36 -0.65 13.10
C ASN A 133 10.51 -1.45 14.40
N ASP A 134 11.40 -0.99 15.29
CA ASP A 134 11.67 -1.63 16.60
C ASP A 134 10.42 -1.82 17.49
N ASN A 135 9.34 -1.07 17.23
CA ASN A 135 8.10 -1.10 18.00
C ASN A 135 6.98 -1.89 17.31
N ILE A 136 7.25 -2.63 16.23
CA ILE A 136 6.21 -3.38 15.49
C ILE A 136 5.40 -4.32 16.40
N LYS A 137 6.05 -4.90 17.42
CA LYS A 137 5.43 -5.76 18.45
C LYS A 137 4.27 -5.09 19.22
N ASP A 138 4.31 -3.77 19.33
CA ASP A 138 3.33 -2.95 20.07
C ASP A 138 2.23 -2.42 19.14
N ILE A 139 2.38 -2.64 17.82
CA ILE A 139 1.48 -2.14 16.77
C ILE A 139 0.61 -3.26 16.20
N VAL A 140 1.21 -4.43 15.96
CA VAL A 140 0.49 -5.58 15.40
C VAL A 140 -0.26 -6.33 16.48
N LYS A 141 -1.43 -6.87 16.11
CA LYS A 141 -2.30 -7.62 17.03
C LYS A 141 -1.66 -8.89 17.59
N SER A 142 -0.75 -9.50 16.84
CA SER A 142 0.02 -10.68 17.29
C SER A 142 1.41 -10.63 16.68
N TYR A 143 2.42 -10.36 17.52
CA TYR A 143 3.81 -10.35 17.08
C TYR A 143 4.29 -11.75 16.64
N GLU A 144 3.77 -12.81 17.24
CA GLU A 144 4.03 -14.18 16.79
C GLU A 144 3.53 -14.41 15.36
N THR A 145 2.29 -13.99 15.08
CA THR A 145 1.71 -14.13 13.73
C THR A 145 2.43 -13.25 12.72
N TRP A 146 2.86 -12.04 13.11
CA TRP A 146 3.70 -11.19 12.28
C TRP A 146 5.01 -11.88 11.89
N ASN A 147 5.70 -12.54 12.84
CA ASN A 147 6.91 -13.30 12.55
C ASN A 147 6.66 -14.51 11.64
N LEU A 148 5.47 -15.12 11.68
CA LEU A 148 5.11 -16.17 10.73
C LEU A 148 4.85 -15.59 9.34
N TYR A 149 4.24 -14.40 9.25
CA TYR A 149 4.05 -13.68 7.98
C TYR A 149 5.40 -13.24 7.39
N ALA A 150 6.33 -12.78 8.23
CA ALA A 150 7.69 -12.45 7.84
C ALA A 150 8.39 -13.65 7.16
N LYS A 151 8.22 -14.86 7.70
CA LYS A 151 8.75 -16.08 7.06
C LYS A 151 8.17 -16.30 5.68
N ASP A 152 6.87 -16.10 5.50
CA ASP A 152 6.25 -16.22 4.18
C ASP A 152 6.81 -15.17 3.19
N ILE A 153 7.10 -13.95 3.65
CA ILE A 153 7.75 -12.92 2.81
C ILE A 153 9.16 -13.33 2.39
N TYR A 154 9.94 -13.93 3.30
CA TYR A 154 11.26 -14.45 2.93
C TYR A 154 11.15 -15.58 1.90
N SER A 155 10.19 -16.50 2.08
CA SER A 155 9.89 -17.54 1.08
C SER A 155 9.45 -16.93 -0.25
N LEU A 156 8.63 -15.87 -0.24
CA LEU A 156 8.19 -15.18 -1.45
C LEU A 156 9.38 -14.58 -2.21
N LYS A 157 10.33 -13.98 -1.48
CA LYS A 157 11.55 -13.43 -2.06
C LYS A 157 12.42 -14.50 -2.70
N GLU A 158 12.59 -15.64 -2.05
CA GLU A 158 13.31 -16.80 -2.62
C GLU A 158 12.60 -17.30 -3.89
N LEU A 159 11.28 -17.41 -3.84
CA LEU A 159 10.45 -17.82 -4.97
C LEU A 159 10.53 -16.87 -6.16
N MET A 160 10.66 -15.56 -5.93
CA MET A 160 10.86 -14.57 -7.01
C MET A 160 12.20 -14.72 -7.73
N VAL A 161 13.25 -15.17 -7.02
CA VAL A 161 14.54 -15.49 -7.66
C VAL A 161 14.40 -16.72 -8.55
N GLU A 162 13.72 -17.76 -8.07
CA GLU A 162 13.43 -18.95 -8.87
C GLU A 162 12.54 -18.63 -10.10
N PHE A 163 11.54 -17.77 -9.92
CA PHE A 163 10.67 -17.33 -11.01
C PHE A 163 11.46 -16.61 -12.12
N GLU A 164 12.44 -15.77 -11.76
CA GLU A 164 13.33 -15.10 -12.73
C GLU A 164 14.11 -16.12 -13.60
N GLU A 165 14.58 -17.20 -12.99
CA GLU A 165 15.26 -18.29 -13.72
C GLU A 165 14.29 -19.01 -14.68
N ILE A 166 13.06 -19.27 -14.24
CA ILE A 166 12.01 -19.88 -15.08
C ILE A 166 11.68 -18.99 -16.28
N LEU A 167 11.53 -17.69 -16.08
CA LEU A 167 11.25 -16.74 -17.17
C LEU A 167 12.37 -16.70 -18.21
N SER A 168 13.61 -16.83 -17.77
CA SER A 168 14.78 -16.87 -18.65
C SER A 168 14.84 -18.14 -19.51
N SER A 169 14.14 -19.21 -19.10
CA SER A 169 14.08 -20.48 -19.82
C SER A 169 12.96 -20.53 -20.88
N GLU A 170 12.05 -19.55 -20.90
CA GLU A 170 10.83 -19.52 -21.73
C GLU A 170 9.91 -20.75 -21.57
N ASP A 171 10.07 -21.55 -20.51
CA ASP A 171 9.23 -22.70 -20.23
C ASP A 171 7.88 -22.26 -19.64
N LEU A 172 6.89 -22.16 -20.51
CA LEU A 172 5.52 -21.76 -20.16
C LEU A 172 4.85 -22.71 -19.16
N VAL A 173 5.17 -24.01 -19.21
CA VAL A 173 4.61 -24.98 -18.26
C VAL A 173 5.17 -24.70 -16.86
N SER A 174 6.48 -24.43 -16.78
CA SER A 174 7.13 -24.07 -15.52
C SER A 174 6.58 -22.76 -14.94
N ILE A 175 6.21 -21.76 -15.76
CA ILE A 175 5.50 -20.55 -15.30
C ILE A 175 4.12 -20.90 -14.72
N GLY A 176 3.38 -21.79 -15.39
CA GLY A 176 2.09 -22.29 -14.88
C GLY A 176 2.23 -23.03 -13.55
N ASP A 177 3.28 -23.85 -13.42
CA ASP A 177 3.57 -24.67 -12.24
C ASP A 177 3.90 -23.79 -11.03
N ILE A 178 4.85 -22.86 -11.16
CA ILE A 178 5.24 -21.98 -10.05
C ILE A 178 4.06 -21.10 -9.58
N LEU A 179 3.22 -20.60 -10.49
CA LEU A 179 2.01 -19.87 -10.12
C LEU A 179 1.01 -20.76 -9.36
N SER A 180 0.79 -21.98 -9.86
CA SER A 180 -0.22 -22.92 -9.34
C SER A 180 0.15 -23.55 -8.00
N TYR A 181 1.40 -24.00 -7.88
CA TYR A 181 1.85 -24.89 -6.82
C TYR A 181 2.71 -24.19 -5.77
N GLU A 182 3.16 -22.97 -6.03
CA GLU A 182 4.05 -22.25 -5.10
C GLU A 182 3.47 -20.89 -4.71
N ILE A 183 3.18 -20.02 -5.69
CA ILE A 183 2.63 -18.68 -5.42
C ILE A 183 1.26 -18.77 -4.77
N ILE A 184 0.33 -19.53 -5.34
CA ILE A 184 -1.03 -19.65 -4.78
C ILE A 184 -1.00 -20.18 -3.32
N PRO A 185 -0.35 -21.32 -3.01
CA PRO A 185 -0.28 -21.80 -1.63
C PRO A 185 0.38 -20.82 -0.67
N LEU A 186 1.42 -20.11 -1.12
CA LEU A 186 2.08 -19.08 -0.31
C LEU A 186 1.16 -17.88 -0.05
N PHE A 187 0.45 -17.40 -1.06
CA PHE A 187 -0.55 -16.33 -0.92
C PHE A 187 -1.69 -16.74 0.01
N GLU A 188 -2.16 -18.00 -0.04
CA GLU A 188 -3.15 -18.51 0.91
C GLU A 188 -2.63 -18.51 2.35
N SER A 189 -1.40 -19.00 2.54
CA SER A 189 -0.67 -18.98 3.81
C SER A 189 -0.52 -17.56 4.38
N MET A 190 -0.14 -16.59 3.54
CA MET A 190 -0.01 -15.17 3.90
C MET A 190 -1.36 -14.56 4.25
N LYS A 191 -2.40 -14.81 3.44
CA LYS A 191 -3.77 -14.31 3.66
C LYS A 191 -4.31 -14.74 5.02
N GLU A 192 -4.11 -15.98 5.42
CA GLU A 192 -4.55 -16.49 6.73
C GLU A 192 -3.92 -15.72 7.89
N LYS A 193 -2.61 -15.45 7.81
CA LYS A 193 -1.87 -14.71 8.84
C LYS A 193 -2.27 -13.24 8.87
N LEU A 194 -2.38 -12.62 7.69
CA LEU A 194 -2.85 -11.24 7.56
C LEU A 194 -4.27 -11.08 8.12
N ASN A 195 -5.19 -12.02 7.87
CA ASN A 195 -6.54 -11.96 8.43
C ASN A 195 -6.56 -11.96 9.96
N VAL A 196 -5.60 -12.63 10.62
CA VAL A 196 -5.44 -12.57 12.08
C VAL A 196 -4.93 -11.19 12.52
N LEU A 197 -4.00 -10.61 11.74
CA LEU A 197 -3.35 -9.33 12.01
C LEU A 197 -4.24 -8.11 11.75
N VAL A 198 -5.14 -8.19 10.77
CA VAL A 198 -6.08 -7.12 10.43
C VAL A 198 -6.99 -6.83 11.63
N ASP A 199 -6.99 -5.57 12.07
CA ASP A 199 -7.97 -5.06 13.01
C ASP A 199 -9.16 -4.48 12.22
N ARG A 200 -10.16 -5.32 11.91
CA ARG A 200 -11.44 -4.86 11.32
C ARG A 200 -12.28 -4.15 12.37
N ARG A 201 -11.78 -3.07 12.97
CA ARG A 201 -12.68 -2.12 13.64
C ARG A 201 -13.46 -1.45 12.53
N VAL A 202 -14.72 -1.83 12.41
CA VAL A 202 -15.71 -1.05 11.66
C VAL A 202 -15.58 0.39 12.18
N GLU A 203 -15.15 1.31 11.33
CA GLU A 203 -15.26 2.73 11.59
C GLU A 203 -16.74 3.06 11.76
N VAL A 204 -17.25 2.92 12.99
CA VAL A 204 -18.50 3.54 13.41
C VAL A 204 -18.14 4.99 13.76
N HIS A 205 -17.74 5.75 12.75
CA HIS A 205 -17.65 7.20 12.82
C HIS A 205 -18.60 7.76 11.76
N ASP A 206 -19.85 7.88 12.20
CA ASP A 206 -20.75 9.03 12.00
C ASP A 206 -22.22 8.60 11.85
N LEU A 207 -22.79 8.21 13.00
CA LEU A 207 -24.21 8.42 13.28
C LEU A 207 -24.30 9.19 14.60
N ASN A 208 -24.15 10.51 14.53
CA ASN A 208 -24.75 11.47 15.45
C ASN A 208 -24.87 12.84 14.78
#